data_AF-A0A7S4AN32-F1
#
_entry.id   AF-A0A7S4AN32-F1
#
_cell.length_a   1.000
_cell.length_b   1.000
_cell.length_c   1.000
_cell.angle_alpha   90.00
_cell.angle_beta   90.00
_cell.angle_gamma   90.00
#
_symmetry.space_group_name_H-M   'P 1'
#
loop_
_entity.id
_entity.type
_entity.pdbx_description
1 polymer ?
#
loop_
_entity_poly.entity_id
_entity_poly.type
_entity_poly.pdbx_seq_one_letter_code
_entity_poly.pdbx_strand_id
1 'polypeptide(L)'
;MVELKECKRYTFQKCSEMYGLTIGDNATTDDIANAQLLCGVGELVPSEKINAAVAAVFLYLISNIYIQIAESSLHLKRSRIWGTNGPYKKEGSKAILYAAVLHGSIGLLLYVVTIIAIPFATSPLDNRTSSIVVGISQFFASIVFYIMSLSVPQWFGVYHSRKIVMISFTSSREIQFTLAWNMWKQLISMYFFTLYFLCVKNYTSVVYGIVVGIPAGYLSMVITKQARSTKYSMHKTKIAIFVILILLIASGFTVWEGTQYILTIWVPDDSTMIATYCLLVWVVVMVGSHIFMYQYTKVNKSVSMRFKSEIFNQPIIGDLVNDLRMEELVEGDEESFCSNGDVDVEGQADENKAEGDVKEQAVIEDTPSTPVATEKKKSDPIKAEGTEAAAANKSDVRRSFVVESKEGNEILDNFTPKRRIKFTEEAKFKTAATKNQWGYGYVAPEDAPTYWKLFISRLADTFPCLCGCFKKEYLNASRRRLDFRSNADVRSKSTIALKYMQRFVWYFMSLAALFFTIVNILATREQCKARSALVDTFEVLYPPDYLTGKMCAWDKPGPNATIKTFESPQDAENANFEIVHCGACGNCSNWNDITLQYTSREVLAAFVRLFVRSLDRS
;
A
#
# COMPACT_ATOMS: atom_id res chain seq x y z
N MET A 1 -12.32 10.00 29.55
CA MET A 1 -12.43 8.81 28.66
C MET A 1 -13.68 8.05 29.06
N VAL A 2 -14.38 7.40 28.13
CA VAL A 2 -15.36 6.37 28.51
C VAL A 2 -14.57 5.09 28.72
N GLU A 3 -14.71 4.50 29.90
CA GLU A 3 -14.13 3.19 30.19
C GLU A 3 -14.95 2.15 29.40
N LEU A 4 -14.37 1.67 28.30
CA LEU A 4 -14.95 0.58 27.52
C LEU A 4 -14.83 -0.69 28.36
N LYS A 5 -15.84 -0.97 29.19
CA LYS A 5 -16.00 -2.26 29.88
C LYS A 5 -15.73 -3.35 28.85
N GLU A 6 -14.67 -4.13 29.08
CA GLU A 6 -14.30 -5.16 28.12
C GLU A 6 -15.49 -6.08 27.87
N CYS A 7 -15.71 -6.37 26.59
CA CYS A 7 -16.75 -7.27 26.11
C CYS A 7 -16.38 -8.69 26.56
N LYS A 8 -16.65 -9.00 27.83
CA LYS A 8 -16.20 -10.19 28.55
C LYS A 8 -16.62 -11.43 27.80
N ARG A 9 -15.68 -12.02 27.08
CA ARG A 9 -15.89 -13.31 26.45
C ARG A 9 -15.74 -14.40 27.49
N TYR A 10 -16.83 -15.09 27.72
CA TYR A 10 -16.82 -16.50 28.07
C TYR A 10 -15.86 -17.23 27.11
N THR A 11 -15.03 -18.13 27.63
CA THR A 11 -14.26 -19.04 26.77
C THR A 11 -15.22 -19.87 25.93
N PHE A 12 -14.75 -20.45 24.81
CA PHE A 12 -15.60 -21.30 23.96
C PHE A 12 -16.31 -22.39 24.80
N GLN A 13 -15.56 -23.03 25.69
CA GLN A 13 -16.06 -23.97 26.69
C GLN A 13 -17.05 -23.36 27.69
N LYS A 14 -16.75 -22.22 28.32
CA LYS A 14 -17.70 -21.60 29.28
C LYS A 14 -18.98 -21.10 28.60
N CYS A 15 -18.90 -20.76 27.32
CA CYS A 15 -20.07 -20.44 26.51
C CYS A 15 -20.90 -21.69 26.19
N SER A 16 -20.26 -22.81 25.78
CA SER A 16 -20.98 -24.06 25.52
C SER A 16 -21.62 -24.63 26.77
N GLU A 17 -20.95 -24.54 27.93
CA GLU A 17 -21.49 -24.87 29.26
C GLU A 17 -22.78 -24.08 29.55
N MET A 18 -22.82 -22.76 29.27
CA MET A 18 -24.03 -21.94 29.49
C MET A 18 -25.18 -22.26 28.53
N TYR A 19 -24.91 -22.77 27.33
CA TYR A 19 -25.93 -23.15 26.35
C TYR A 19 -26.25 -24.65 26.34
N GLY A 20 -25.69 -25.44 27.28
CA GLY A 20 -25.90 -26.90 27.35
C GLY A 20 -25.30 -27.68 26.18
N LEU A 21 -24.41 -27.07 25.40
CA LEU A 21 -23.84 -27.67 24.19
C LEU A 21 -22.73 -28.64 24.57
N THR A 22 -22.91 -29.92 24.23
CA THR A 22 -21.91 -30.97 24.44
C THR A 22 -20.71 -30.75 23.53
N ILE A 23 -19.54 -30.48 24.13
CA ILE A 23 -18.26 -30.37 23.42
C ILE A 23 -17.27 -31.36 24.02
N GLY A 24 -16.78 -32.27 23.18
CA GLY A 24 -15.92 -33.39 23.54
C GLY A 24 -16.00 -34.47 22.46
N ASP A 25 -15.40 -35.63 22.70
CA ASP A 25 -15.22 -36.69 21.67
C ASP A 25 -16.54 -37.29 21.13
N ASN A 26 -17.66 -37.06 21.83
CA ASN A 26 -19.00 -37.52 21.45
C ASN A 26 -19.85 -36.44 20.74
N ALA A 27 -19.35 -35.22 20.54
CA ALA A 27 -20.11 -34.15 19.90
C ALA A 27 -20.29 -34.41 18.40
N THR A 28 -21.51 -34.28 17.88
CA THR A 28 -21.74 -34.41 16.44
C THR A 28 -21.15 -33.21 15.68
N THR A 29 -20.97 -33.34 14.37
CA THR A 29 -20.60 -32.20 13.50
C THR A 29 -21.57 -31.03 13.61
N ASP A 30 -22.85 -31.30 13.90
CA ASP A 30 -23.88 -30.27 14.05
C ASP A 30 -23.84 -29.63 15.44
N ASP A 31 -23.57 -30.38 16.52
CA ASP A 31 -23.33 -29.81 17.86
C ASP A 31 -22.11 -28.88 17.84
N ILE A 32 -21.02 -29.36 17.21
CA ILE A 32 -19.82 -28.57 16.98
C ILE A 32 -20.19 -27.32 16.16
N ALA A 33 -20.85 -27.44 15.00
CA ALA A 33 -21.22 -26.30 14.16
C ALA A 33 -22.14 -25.29 14.86
N ASN A 34 -23.10 -25.75 15.67
CA ASN A 34 -23.96 -24.88 16.46
C ASN A 34 -23.18 -24.16 17.57
N ALA A 35 -22.25 -24.83 18.25
CA ALA A 35 -21.32 -24.16 19.15
C ALA A 35 -20.39 -23.18 18.43
N GLN A 36 -19.89 -23.54 17.24
CA GLN A 36 -19.09 -22.66 16.38
C GLN A 36 -19.84 -21.36 16.06
N LEU A 37 -21.15 -21.47 15.78
CA LEU A 37 -22.03 -20.36 15.45
C LEU A 37 -22.41 -19.49 16.66
N LEU A 38 -22.84 -20.11 17.76
CA LEU A 38 -23.37 -19.44 18.95
C LEU A 38 -22.25 -18.82 19.80
N CYS A 39 -21.19 -19.59 20.05
CA CYS A 39 -20.08 -19.17 20.91
C CYS A 39 -18.95 -18.49 20.15
N GLY A 40 -18.82 -18.76 18.85
CA GLY A 40 -17.70 -18.30 18.03
C GLY A 40 -16.43 -19.06 18.38
N VAL A 41 -16.02 -19.99 17.53
CA VAL A 41 -14.75 -20.72 17.75
C VAL A 41 -13.59 -19.73 17.81
N GLY A 42 -12.71 -19.94 18.78
CA GLY A 42 -11.39 -19.31 18.81
C GLY A 42 -10.41 -19.89 17.78
N GLU A 43 -10.87 -20.63 16.76
CA GLU A 43 -10.04 -21.03 15.63
C GLU A 43 -9.51 -19.77 14.95
N LEU A 44 -8.19 -19.61 14.99
CA LEU A 44 -7.52 -18.55 14.27
C LEU A 44 -7.62 -18.86 12.78
N VAL A 45 -8.60 -18.23 12.09
CA VAL A 45 -8.57 -18.05 10.64
C VAL A 45 -7.13 -17.69 10.26
N PRO A 46 -6.44 -18.52 9.46
CA PRO A 46 -4.97 -18.59 9.47
C PRO A 46 -4.37 -17.24 9.14
N SER A 47 -3.89 -16.58 10.20
CA SER A 47 -3.69 -15.14 10.19
C SER A 47 -2.53 -14.70 9.27
N GLU A 48 -1.66 -15.68 8.97
CA GLU A 48 -0.55 -15.72 8.03
C GLU A 48 -0.93 -15.47 6.55
N LYS A 49 -2.12 -14.92 6.30
CA LYS A 49 -2.62 -14.55 4.97
C LYS A 49 -2.74 -13.02 4.81
N ILE A 50 -3.21 -12.30 5.84
CA ILE A 50 -3.32 -10.82 5.79
C ILE A 50 -1.94 -10.15 5.69
N ASN A 51 -0.91 -10.82 6.22
CA ASN A 51 0.49 -10.43 6.06
C ASN A 51 0.90 -10.15 4.59
N ALA A 52 0.34 -10.85 3.59
CA ALA A 52 0.68 -10.67 2.18
C ALA A 52 0.19 -9.31 1.66
N ALA A 53 -1.01 -8.89 2.07
CA ALA A 53 -1.56 -7.57 1.75
C ALA A 53 -0.79 -6.45 2.44
N VAL A 54 -0.44 -6.64 3.71
CA VAL A 54 0.38 -5.67 4.47
C VAL A 54 1.81 -5.60 3.91
N ALA A 55 2.43 -6.74 3.59
CA ALA A 55 3.75 -6.77 2.96
C ALA A 55 3.74 -6.10 1.59
N ALA A 56 2.70 -6.31 0.76
CA ALA A 56 2.52 -5.60 -0.50
C ALA A 56 2.39 -4.07 -0.31
N VAL A 57 1.64 -3.62 0.72
CA VAL A 57 1.57 -2.20 1.10
C VAL A 57 2.95 -1.63 1.41
N PHE A 58 3.71 -2.25 2.33
CA PHE A 58 4.99 -1.70 2.75
C PHE A 58 6.06 -1.80 1.65
N LEU A 59 6.09 -2.90 0.90
CA LEU A 59 6.90 -3.08 -0.31
C LEU A 59 6.65 -1.96 -1.33
N TYR A 60 5.38 -1.66 -1.63
CA TYR A 60 5.00 -0.57 -2.52
C TYR A 60 5.39 0.80 -1.96
N LEU A 61 5.06 1.06 -0.69
CA LEU A 61 5.24 2.36 -0.04
C LEU A 61 6.72 2.75 0.03
N ILE A 62 7.57 1.85 0.53
CA ILE A 62 9.03 2.04 0.62
C ILE A 62 9.64 2.23 -0.77
N SER A 63 9.26 1.41 -1.75
CA SER A 63 9.74 1.55 -3.14
C SER A 63 9.36 2.91 -3.73
N ASN A 64 8.10 3.34 -3.59
CA ASN A 64 7.63 4.60 -4.16
C ASN A 64 8.19 5.84 -3.45
N ILE A 65 8.37 5.80 -2.13
CA ILE A 65 9.04 6.88 -1.37
C ILE A 65 10.49 7.04 -1.86
N TYR A 66 11.25 5.94 -1.95
CA TYR A 66 12.61 5.98 -2.49
C TYR A 66 12.68 6.58 -3.90
N ILE A 67 11.73 6.21 -4.76
CA ILE A 67 11.70 6.72 -6.14
C ILE A 67 11.39 8.22 -6.17
N GLN A 68 10.50 8.73 -5.31
CA GLN A 68 10.26 10.18 -5.21
C GLN A 68 11.49 10.94 -4.71
N ILE A 69 12.22 10.39 -3.74
CA ILE A 69 13.49 10.97 -3.25
C ILE A 69 14.51 10.96 -4.40
N ALA A 70 14.67 9.83 -5.10
CA ALA A 70 15.61 9.69 -6.22
C ALA A 70 15.27 10.58 -7.43
N GLU A 71 13.98 10.76 -7.76
CA GLU A 71 13.52 11.71 -8.78
C GLU A 71 13.76 13.17 -8.32
N SER A 72 13.49 13.50 -7.05
CA SER A 72 13.73 14.84 -6.50
C SER A 72 15.23 15.20 -6.52
N SER A 73 16.11 14.30 -6.10
CA SER A 73 17.56 14.49 -6.15
C SER A 73 18.09 14.56 -7.58
N LEU A 74 17.45 13.90 -8.54
CA LEU A 74 17.77 14.04 -9.96
C LEU A 74 17.29 15.40 -10.53
N HIS A 75 16.12 15.88 -10.13
CA HIS A 75 15.63 17.21 -10.48
C HIS A 75 16.52 18.32 -9.91
N LEU A 76 16.99 18.17 -8.67
CA LEU A 76 17.96 19.08 -8.04
C LEU A 76 19.25 19.18 -8.85
N LYS A 77 19.91 18.04 -9.10
CA LYS A 77 21.16 17.95 -9.88
C LYS A 77 21.04 18.50 -11.30
N ARG A 78 19.84 18.47 -11.90
CA ARG A 78 19.56 18.99 -13.25
C ARG A 78 19.11 20.45 -13.30
N SER A 79 18.80 21.07 -12.17
CA SER A 79 18.32 22.45 -12.16
C SER A 79 19.47 23.41 -12.44
N ARG A 80 19.24 24.38 -13.34
CA ARG A 80 20.23 25.43 -13.66
C ARG A 80 20.58 26.33 -12.46
N ILE A 81 19.72 26.35 -11.44
CA ILE A 81 19.90 27.12 -10.20
C ILE A 81 20.61 26.26 -9.14
N TRP A 82 20.19 25.00 -8.95
CA TRP A 82 20.62 24.16 -7.83
C TRP A 82 21.72 23.15 -8.16
N GLY A 83 21.92 22.79 -9.43
CA GLY A 83 22.90 21.78 -9.84
C GLY A 83 24.30 22.32 -10.14
N THR A 84 24.38 23.61 -10.49
CA THR A 84 25.59 24.32 -10.95
C THR A 84 26.38 25.01 -9.83
N ASN A 85 25.71 25.34 -8.72
CA ASN A 85 26.28 26.06 -7.59
C ASN A 85 26.40 25.12 -6.38
N GLY A 86 27.62 24.94 -5.86
CA GLY A 86 27.92 24.00 -4.77
C GLY A 86 27.11 24.24 -3.49
N PRO A 87 27.14 25.45 -2.90
CA PRO A 87 26.28 25.84 -1.79
C PRO A 87 24.80 25.52 -1.98
N TYR A 88 24.17 25.94 -3.09
CA TYR A 88 22.75 25.64 -3.34
C TYR A 88 22.50 24.14 -3.51
N LYS A 89 23.41 23.41 -4.18
CA LYS A 89 23.35 21.94 -4.30
C LYS A 89 23.36 21.26 -2.92
N LYS A 90 24.17 21.75 -1.97
CA LYS A 90 24.25 21.26 -0.58
C LYS A 90 22.96 21.60 0.19
N GLU A 91 22.50 22.85 0.14
CA GLU A 91 21.23 23.29 0.77
C GLU A 91 20.04 22.46 0.27
N GLY A 92 19.86 22.34 -1.04
CA GLY A 92 18.76 21.59 -1.64
C GLY A 92 18.84 20.08 -1.37
N SER A 93 20.05 19.53 -1.14
CA SER A 93 20.22 18.13 -0.73
C SER A 93 19.86 17.92 0.73
N LYS A 94 20.32 18.80 1.64
CA LYS A 94 19.90 18.81 3.06
C LYS A 94 18.37 19.03 3.16
N ALA A 95 17.77 19.85 2.29
CA ALA A 95 16.33 20.07 2.20
C ALA A 95 15.53 18.82 1.75
N ILE A 96 16.03 18.05 0.76
CA ILE A 96 15.42 16.77 0.36
C ILE A 96 15.50 15.76 1.51
N LEU A 97 16.67 15.63 2.13
CA LEU A 97 16.90 14.70 3.24
C LEU A 97 15.99 15.03 4.44
N TYR A 98 15.95 16.30 4.86
CA TYR A 98 15.11 16.78 5.96
C TYR A 98 13.63 16.46 5.73
N ALA A 99 13.07 16.77 4.55
CA ALA A 99 11.67 16.48 4.27
C ALA A 99 11.38 14.97 4.18
N ALA A 100 12.32 14.17 3.66
CA ALA A 100 12.21 12.73 3.60
C ALA A 100 12.22 12.08 5.00
N VAL A 101 13.14 12.49 5.87
CA VAL A 101 13.25 11.99 7.25
C VAL A 101 12.06 12.47 8.08
N LEU A 102 11.77 13.77 8.11
CA LEU A 102 10.68 14.32 8.93
C LEU A 102 9.32 13.70 8.60
N HIS A 103 8.93 13.70 7.32
CA HIS A 103 7.63 13.15 6.94
C HIS A 103 7.61 11.62 6.83
N GLY A 104 8.77 10.98 6.65
CA GLY A 104 8.93 9.54 6.82
C GLY A 104 8.65 9.12 8.27
N SER A 105 9.28 9.78 9.24
CA SER A 105 9.10 9.50 10.67
C SER A 105 7.70 9.83 11.18
N ILE A 106 7.11 10.96 10.79
CA ILE A 106 5.72 11.28 11.15
C ILE A 106 4.75 10.27 10.52
N GLY A 107 5.00 9.85 9.27
CA GLY A 107 4.22 8.81 8.61
C GLY A 107 4.33 7.46 9.34
N LEU A 108 5.55 7.04 9.68
CA LEU A 108 5.79 5.81 10.44
C LEU A 108 5.11 5.83 11.82
N LEU A 109 5.21 6.96 12.55
CA LEU A 109 4.56 7.13 13.84
C LEU A 109 3.03 7.02 13.73
N LEU A 110 2.41 7.63 12.72
CA LEU A 110 0.97 7.52 12.46
C LEU A 110 0.56 6.06 12.19
N TYR A 111 1.34 5.32 11.41
CA TYR A 111 1.12 3.90 11.20
C TYR A 111 1.26 3.10 12.51
N VAL A 112 2.35 3.27 13.28
CA VAL A 112 2.56 2.52 14.54
C VAL A 112 1.44 2.79 15.55
N VAL A 113 1.06 4.06 15.75
CA VAL A 113 -0.03 4.44 16.67
C VAL A 113 -1.35 3.81 16.26
N THR A 114 -1.66 3.72 14.97
CA THR A 114 -2.92 3.11 14.49
C THR A 114 -2.89 1.59 14.42
N ILE A 115 -1.73 0.97 14.16
CA ILE A 115 -1.51 -0.48 14.29
C ILE A 115 -1.78 -0.95 15.73
N ILE A 116 -1.47 -0.11 16.72
CA ILE A 116 -1.77 -0.38 18.13
C ILE A 116 -3.25 -0.05 18.43
N ALA A 117 -3.70 1.16 18.08
CA ALA A 117 -5.01 1.66 18.51
C ALA A 117 -6.22 0.95 17.86
N ILE A 118 -6.13 0.51 16.61
CA ILE A 118 -7.28 -0.12 15.93
C ILE A 118 -7.62 -1.49 16.57
N PRO A 119 -6.67 -2.43 16.80
CA PRO A 119 -6.97 -3.69 17.50
C PRO A 119 -7.51 -3.54 18.92
N PHE A 120 -7.23 -2.44 19.63
CA PHE A 120 -7.88 -2.11 20.90
C PHE A 120 -9.29 -1.51 20.74
N ALA A 121 -9.60 -0.89 19.60
CA ALA A 121 -10.90 -0.31 19.28
C ALA A 121 -11.88 -1.29 18.59
N THR A 122 -11.38 -2.37 17.98
CA THR A 122 -12.16 -3.38 17.24
C THR A 122 -12.25 -4.70 17.99
N SER A 123 -13.45 -5.28 18.06
CA SER A 123 -13.60 -6.72 18.34
C SER A 123 -13.29 -7.52 17.08
N PRO A 124 -12.95 -8.82 17.19
CA PRO A 124 -12.87 -9.67 16.01
C PRO A 124 -14.20 -9.70 15.30
N LEU A 125 -14.12 -9.56 13.99
CA LEU A 125 -15.16 -9.93 13.05
C LEU A 125 -15.44 -11.43 13.20
N ASP A 126 -16.67 -11.85 12.92
CA ASP A 126 -17.04 -13.27 12.86
C ASP A 126 -16.25 -14.01 11.76
N ASN A 127 -16.19 -15.34 11.81
CA ASN A 127 -15.31 -16.12 10.93
C ASN A 127 -15.69 -15.99 9.43
N ARG A 128 -16.94 -15.67 9.09
CA ARG A 128 -17.35 -15.39 7.69
C ARG A 128 -16.85 -14.02 7.27
N THR A 129 -17.17 -12.97 8.02
CA THR A 129 -16.68 -11.61 7.72
C THR A 129 -15.16 -11.53 7.73
N SER A 130 -14.48 -12.24 8.64
CA SER A 130 -13.02 -12.38 8.69
C SER A 130 -12.47 -12.97 7.39
N SER A 131 -13.02 -14.10 6.91
CA SER A 131 -12.61 -14.71 5.65
C SER A 131 -12.91 -13.84 4.41
N ILE A 132 -14.01 -13.06 4.41
CA ILE A 132 -14.26 -12.03 3.39
C ILE A 132 -13.16 -10.97 3.40
N VAL A 133 -12.78 -10.45 4.58
CA VAL A 133 -11.70 -9.44 4.71
C VAL A 133 -10.35 -10.02 4.29
N VAL A 134 -10.04 -11.27 4.64
CA VAL A 134 -8.85 -11.99 4.16
C VAL A 134 -8.85 -12.06 2.64
N GLY A 135 -9.93 -12.52 2.02
CA GLY A 135 -10.06 -12.61 0.57
C GLY A 135 -9.88 -11.26 -0.15
N ILE A 136 -10.58 -10.23 0.33
CA ILE A 136 -10.44 -8.84 -0.17
C ILE A 136 -9.00 -8.33 0.00
N SER A 137 -8.32 -8.67 1.11
CA SER A 137 -6.92 -8.29 1.32
C SER A 137 -5.98 -8.90 0.27
N GLN A 138 -6.22 -10.15 -0.15
CA GLN A 138 -5.42 -10.79 -1.21
C GLN A 138 -5.70 -10.17 -2.59
N PHE A 139 -6.96 -9.88 -2.92
CA PHE A 139 -7.28 -9.13 -4.15
C PHE A 139 -6.59 -7.75 -4.17
N PHE A 140 -6.54 -7.06 -3.03
CA PHE A 140 -5.80 -5.80 -2.92
C PHE A 140 -4.28 -6.02 -3.08
N ALA A 141 -3.70 -7.03 -2.42
CA ALA A 141 -2.29 -7.40 -2.59
C ALA A 141 -1.94 -7.63 -4.07
N SER A 142 -2.80 -8.40 -4.76
CA SER A 142 -2.67 -8.69 -6.19
C SER A 142 -2.65 -7.43 -7.06
N ILE A 143 -3.58 -6.50 -6.81
CA ILE A 143 -3.64 -5.21 -7.51
C ILE A 143 -2.37 -4.38 -7.24
N VAL A 144 -1.85 -4.39 -6.01
CA VAL A 144 -0.60 -3.68 -5.67
C VAL A 144 0.61 -4.30 -6.39
N PHE A 145 0.79 -5.62 -6.36
CA PHE A 145 1.86 -6.31 -7.10
C PHE A 145 1.77 -6.05 -8.62
N TYR A 146 0.57 -6.08 -9.18
CA TYR A 146 0.31 -5.75 -10.58
C TYR A 146 0.68 -4.30 -10.91
N ILE A 147 0.27 -3.31 -10.10
CA ILE A 147 0.64 -1.90 -10.29
C ILE A 147 2.17 -1.70 -10.17
N MET A 148 2.83 -2.42 -9.25
CA MET A 148 4.30 -2.44 -9.19
C MET A 148 4.92 -2.99 -10.48
N SER A 149 4.40 -4.09 -11.03
CA SER A 149 4.92 -4.69 -12.27
C SER A 149 4.88 -3.70 -13.45
N LEU A 150 3.79 -2.94 -13.61
CA LEU A 150 3.66 -1.87 -14.62
C LEU A 150 4.61 -0.68 -14.39
N SER A 151 5.14 -0.55 -13.18
CA SER A 151 5.97 0.57 -12.74
C SER A 151 7.47 0.24 -12.81
N VAL A 152 7.87 -1.02 -12.57
CA VAL A 152 9.27 -1.51 -12.63
C VAL A 152 10.03 -1.09 -13.91
N PRO A 153 9.47 -1.15 -15.14
CA PRO A 153 10.14 -0.64 -16.34
C PRO A 153 10.50 0.85 -16.29
N GLN A 154 9.71 1.66 -15.58
CA GLN A 154 9.97 3.08 -15.37
C GLN A 154 11.00 3.26 -14.24
N TRP A 155 10.91 2.42 -13.20
CA TRP A 155 11.85 2.41 -12.07
C TRP A 155 13.28 2.11 -12.55
N PHE A 156 13.48 1.07 -13.37
CA PHE A 156 14.81 0.70 -13.89
C PHE A 156 15.23 1.54 -15.11
N GLY A 157 14.44 2.53 -15.54
CA GLY A 157 14.76 3.36 -16.71
C GLY A 157 14.86 2.58 -18.02
N VAL A 158 14.06 1.52 -18.16
CA VAL A 158 13.84 0.80 -19.43
C VAL A 158 12.87 1.61 -20.30
N TYR A 159 11.80 2.13 -19.68
CA TYR A 159 10.92 3.14 -20.29
C TYR A 159 11.36 4.54 -19.86
N HIS A 160 11.45 5.47 -20.82
CA HIS A 160 11.70 6.88 -20.50
C HIS A 160 10.47 7.48 -19.80
N SER A 161 10.68 7.99 -18.57
CA SER A 161 9.67 8.79 -17.88
C SER A 161 9.44 10.11 -18.63
N ARG A 162 8.32 10.22 -19.37
CA ARG A 162 7.89 11.46 -20.02
C ARG A 162 7.55 12.60 -19.04
N LYS A 163 7.71 12.37 -17.72
CA LYS A 163 7.45 13.33 -16.65
C LYS A 163 8.66 14.18 -16.25
N ILE A 164 9.87 13.94 -16.78
CA ILE A 164 11.03 14.80 -16.51
C ILE A 164 10.93 16.13 -17.28
N VAL A 165 9.85 16.87 -17.04
CA VAL A 165 9.80 18.32 -17.16
C VAL A 165 10.85 18.87 -16.21
N MET A 166 11.62 19.89 -16.61
CA MET A 166 12.45 20.62 -15.65
C MET A 166 11.54 21.37 -14.68
N ILE A 167 11.29 20.79 -13.51
CA ILE A 167 10.69 21.47 -12.37
C ILE A 167 11.76 22.40 -11.79
N SER A 168 11.68 23.68 -12.15
CA SER A 168 12.48 24.74 -11.54
C SER A 168 11.96 25.02 -10.14
N PHE A 169 12.51 24.35 -9.13
CA PHE A 169 12.33 24.75 -7.74
C PHE A 169 12.92 26.15 -7.53
N THR A 170 12.14 27.04 -6.92
CA THR A 170 12.54 28.42 -6.62
C THR A 170 13.29 28.55 -5.30
N SER A 171 12.97 27.69 -4.33
CA SER A 171 13.43 27.74 -2.94
C SER A 171 13.48 26.33 -2.32
N SER A 172 14.28 26.15 -1.26
CA SER A 172 14.34 24.90 -0.47
C SER A 172 13.01 24.56 0.21
N ARG A 173 12.26 25.58 0.66
CA ARG A 173 10.87 25.45 1.15
C ARG A 173 9.94 24.80 0.11
N GLU A 174 10.08 25.15 -1.17
CA GLU A 174 9.29 24.55 -2.26
C GLU A 174 9.71 23.11 -2.61
N ILE A 175 11.00 22.78 -2.44
CA ILE A 175 11.53 21.40 -2.53
C ILE A 175 10.92 20.56 -1.41
N GLN A 176 11.10 20.97 -0.15
CA GLN A 176 10.59 20.29 1.05
C GLN A 176 9.09 20.03 0.91
N PHE A 177 8.30 21.07 0.63
CA PHE A 177 6.85 20.93 0.48
C PHE A 177 6.43 20.02 -0.69
N THR A 178 7.12 20.08 -1.82
CA THR A 178 6.77 19.25 -2.98
C THR A 178 7.06 17.78 -2.74
N LEU A 179 8.17 17.45 -2.07
CA LEU A 179 8.47 16.08 -1.66
C LEU A 179 7.48 15.60 -0.58
N ALA A 180 7.27 16.41 0.46
CA ALA A 180 6.29 16.15 1.53
C ALA A 180 4.90 15.82 0.98
N TRP A 181 4.38 16.66 0.08
CA TRP A 181 3.06 16.47 -0.54
C TRP A 181 2.95 15.15 -1.33
N ASN A 182 4.01 14.78 -2.06
CA ASN A 182 4.02 13.54 -2.83
C ASN A 182 4.19 12.29 -1.93
N MET A 183 4.92 12.40 -0.82
CA MET A 183 5.07 11.35 0.18
C MET A 183 3.78 11.14 0.97
N TRP A 184 3.19 12.20 1.52
CA TRP A 184 1.89 12.15 2.20
C TRP A 184 0.79 11.60 1.31
N LYS A 185 0.81 11.91 0.01
CA LYS A 185 -0.13 11.30 -0.93
C LYS A 185 0.03 9.78 -1.04
N GLN A 186 1.24 9.23 -0.95
CA GLN A 186 1.45 7.77 -0.96
C GLN A 186 1.16 7.12 0.40
N LEU A 187 1.53 7.77 1.50
CA LEU A 187 1.17 7.33 2.85
C LEU A 187 -0.36 7.23 3.00
N ILE A 188 -1.08 8.33 2.77
CA ILE A 188 -2.55 8.38 2.88
C ILE A 188 -3.23 7.42 1.87
N SER A 189 -2.65 7.22 0.68
CA SER A 189 -3.23 6.30 -0.31
C SER A 189 -3.31 4.85 0.17
N MET A 190 -2.32 4.39 0.94
CA MET A 190 -2.23 3.02 1.43
C MET A 190 -2.77 2.86 2.85
N TYR A 191 -2.65 3.90 3.68
CA TYR A 191 -3.06 3.94 5.07
C TYR A 191 -4.51 3.47 5.30
N PHE A 192 -5.46 3.91 4.47
CA PHE A 192 -6.87 3.48 4.61
C PHE A 192 -7.09 1.97 4.34
N PHE A 193 -6.27 1.34 3.51
CA PHE A 193 -6.32 -0.11 3.31
C PHE A 193 -5.69 -0.84 4.51
N THR A 194 -4.58 -0.32 5.06
CA THR A 194 -3.98 -0.84 6.31
C THR A 194 -4.94 -0.75 7.49
N LEU A 195 -5.69 0.35 7.64
CA LEU A 195 -6.73 0.50 8.68
C LEU A 195 -7.82 -0.56 8.56
N TYR A 196 -8.28 -0.86 7.34
CA TYR A 196 -9.28 -1.89 7.09
C TYR A 196 -8.77 -3.30 7.44
N PHE A 197 -7.51 -3.63 7.09
CA PHE A 197 -6.90 -4.92 7.44
C PHE A 197 -6.63 -5.05 8.95
N LEU A 198 -6.39 -3.94 9.65
CA LEU A 198 -6.24 -3.89 11.12
C LEU A 198 -7.53 -4.19 11.90
N CYS A 199 -8.70 -4.21 11.25
CA CYS A 199 -9.95 -4.63 11.89
C CYS A 199 -10.02 -6.14 12.17
N VAL A 200 -9.16 -6.96 11.56
CA VAL A 200 -9.04 -8.37 11.91
C VAL A 200 -8.17 -8.49 13.17
N LYS A 201 -8.64 -9.23 14.18
CA LYS A 201 -8.05 -9.29 15.53
C LYS A 201 -6.74 -10.11 15.59
N ASN A 202 -5.83 -9.90 14.66
CA ASN A 202 -4.47 -10.42 14.73
C ASN A 202 -3.44 -9.36 14.31
N TYR A 203 -2.87 -8.70 15.32
CA TYR A 203 -1.80 -7.73 15.14
C TYR A 203 -0.47 -8.39 14.73
N THR A 204 -0.23 -9.68 15.05
CA THR A 204 1.02 -10.36 14.68
C THR A 204 1.12 -10.55 13.18
N SER A 205 0.00 -10.76 12.49
CA SER A 205 -0.07 -10.80 11.01
C SER A 205 0.35 -9.47 10.38
N VAL A 206 -0.07 -8.35 10.96
CA VAL A 206 0.27 -7.01 10.49
C VAL A 206 1.74 -6.69 10.80
N VAL A 207 2.21 -7.02 12.01
CA VAL A 207 3.64 -6.90 12.38
C VAL A 207 4.51 -7.75 11.47
N TYR A 208 4.17 -9.01 11.19
CA TYR A 208 4.89 -9.88 10.27
C TYR A 208 4.87 -9.30 8.84
N GLY A 209 3.72 -8.80 8.37
CA GLY A 209 3.62 -8.11 7.08
C GLY A 209 4.53 -6.88 6.97
N ILE A 210 4.75 -6.15 8.06
CA ILE A 210 5.70 -5.03 8.14
C ILE A 210 7.15 -5.55 8.12
N VAL A 211 7.45 -6.56 8.94
CA VAL A 211 8.77 -7.19 9.07
C VAL A 211 9.24 -7.84 7.76
N VAL A 212 8.32 -8.34 6.92
CA VAL A 212 8.63 -8.82 5.56
C VAL A 212 8.61 -7.69 4.52
N GLY A 213 7.62 -6.80 4.59
CA GLY A 213 7.39 -5.75 3.59
C GLY A 213 8.47 -4.66 3.56
N ILE A 214 9.04 -4.28 4.71
CA ILE A 214 10.09 -3.26 4.77
C ILE A 214 11.41 -3.78 4.15
N PRO A 215 11.95 -4.95 4.52
CA PRO A 215 13.12 -5.53 3.85
C PRO A 215 12.90 -5.82 2.36
N ALA A 216 11.72 -6.30 1.96
CA ALA A 216 11.39 -6.48 0.54
C ALA A 216 11.34 -5.15 -0.23
N GLY A 217 10.83 -4.09 0.41
CA GLY A 217 10.92 -2.71 -0.07
C GLY A 217 12.35 -2.24 -0.24
N TYR A 218 13.19 -2.41 0.79
CA TYR A 218 14.61 -2.04 0.76
C TYR A 218 15.39 -2.82 -0.31
N LEU A 219 15.17 -4.13 -0.45
CA LEU A 219 15.74 -4.94 -1.52
C LEU A 219 15.31 -4.41 -2.90
N SER A 220 14.05 -4.01 -3.06
CA SER A 220 13.55 -3.38 -4.30
C SER A 220 14.21 -2.03 -4.58
N MET A 221 14.55 -1.24 -3.55
CA MET A 221 15.36 -0.03 -3.69
C MET A 221 16.79 -0.35 -4.15
N VAL A 222 17.43 -1.35 -3.56
CA VAL A 222 18.80 -1.80 -3.91
C VAL A 222 18.86 -2.32 -5.35
N ILE A 223 17.91 -3.17 -5.76
CA ILE A 223 17.79 -3.66 -7.15
C ILE A 223 17.54 -2.47 -8.09
N THR A 224 16.70 -1.50 -7.72
CA THR A 224 16.49 -0.28 -8.52
C THR A 224 17.77 0.57 -8.64
N LYS A 225 18.54 0.73 -7.56
CA LYS A 225 19.85 1.43 -7.54
C LYS A 225 20.86 0.73 -8.45
N GLN A 226 20.93 -0.60 -8.40
CA GLN A 226 21.81 -1.41 -9.25
C GLN A 226 21.39 -1.38 -10.72
N ALA A 227 20.10 -1.58 -11.04
CA ALA A 227 19.58 -1.57 -12.42
C ALA A 227 19.67 -0.19 -13.10
N ARG A 228 19.73 0.91 -12.32
CA ARG A 228 20.04 2.26 -12.82
C ARG A 228 21.54 2.51 -13.03
N SER A 229 22.42 1.71 -12.43
CA SER A 229 23.87 1.86 -12.58
C SER A 229 24.33 1.51 -14.00
N THR A 230 25.32 2.26 -14.49
CA THR A 230 25.89 2.11 -15.84
C THR A 230 26.51 0.73 -16.06
N LYS A 231 27.07 0.11 -15.01
CA LYS A 231 27.57 -1.28 -14.99
C LYS A 231 26.50 -2.30 -15.44
N TYR A 232 25.22 -2.04 -15.17
CA TYR A 232 24.11 -2.92 -15.52
C TYR A 232 23.26 -2.40 -16.69
N SER A 233 23.73 -1.37 -17.40
CA SER A 233 22.99 -0.71 -18.49
C SER A 233 22.56 -1.64 -19.64
N MET A 234 23.32 -2.69 -19.95
CA MET A 234 22.94 -3.73 -20.91
C MET A 234 21.97 -4.78 -20.33
N HIS A 235 22.01 -4.99 -19.01
CA HIS A 235 21.26 -6.04 -18.32
C HIS A 235 19.90 -5.58 -17.79
N LYS A 236 19.70 -4.27 -17.56
CA LYS A 236 18.48 -3.71 -16.94
C LYS A 236 17.16 -4.17 -17.55
N THR A 237 17.10 -4.45 -18.85
CA THR A 237 15.88 -4.95 -19.51
C THR A 237 15.58 -6.41 -19.12
N LYS A 238 16.61 -7.26 -19.01
CA LYS A 238 16.46 -8.65 -18.53
C LYS A 238 16.04 -8.65 -17.05
N ILE A 239 16.68 -7.81 -16.23
CA ILE A 239 16.35 -7.65 -14.80
C ILE A 239 14.91 -7.12 -14.63
N ALA A 240 14.48 -6.16 -15.44
CA ALA A 240 13.09 -5.67 -15.43
C ALA A 240 12.08 -6.77 -15.75
N ILE A 241 12.30 -7.55 -16.81
CA ILE A 241 11.41 -8.66 -17.20
C ILE A 241 11.34 -9.72 -16.10
N PHE A 242 12.47 -10.06 -15.46
CA PHE A 242 12.52 -11.01 -14.35
C PHE A 242 11.74 -10.54 -13.12
N VAL A 243 11.94 -9.29 -12.70
CA VAL A 243 11.20 -8.71 -11.55
C VAL A 243 9.71 -8.54 -11.87
N ILE A 244 9.36 -8.22 -13.13
CA ILE A 244 7.96 -8.24 -13.59
C ILE A 244 7.37 -9.64 -13.46
N LEU A 245 8.06 -10.69 -13.94
CA LEU A 245 7.57 -12.07 -13.86
C LEU A 245 7.24 -12.47 -12.42
N ILE A 246 8.14 -12.19 -11.46
CA ILE A 246 7.92 -12.46 -10.03
C ILE A 246 6.66 -11.73 -9.51
N LEU A 247 6.52 -10.44 -9.83
CA LEU A 247 5.35 -9.64 -9.40
C LEU A 247 4.04 -10.11 -10.05
N LEU A 248 4.08 -10.60 -11.29
CA LEU A 248 2.91 -11.18 -11.97
C LEU A 248 2.53 -12.56 -11.39
N ILE A 249 3.50 -13.39 -11.00
CA ILE A 249 3.26 -14.66 -10.31
C ILE A 249 2.64 -14.39 -8.92
N ALA A 250 3.22 -13.47 -8.14
CA ALA A 250 2.67 -13.08 -6.84
C ALA A 250 1.24 -12.48 -6.96
N SER A 251 1.00 -11.69 -8.01
CA SER A 251 -0.32 -11.13 -8.33
C SER A 251 -1.34 -12.21 -8.72
N GLY A 252 -0.94 -13.20 -9.53
CA GLY A 252 -1.78 -14.35 -9.85
C GLY A 252 -2.13 -15.17 -8.62
N PHE A 253 -1.12 -15.60 -7.85
CA PHE A 253 -1.31 -16.40 -6.64
C PHE A 253 -2.24 -15.74 -5.62
N THR A 254 -2.09 -14.43 -5.39
CA THR A 254 -2.96 -13.68 -4.47
C THR A 254 -4.38 -13.47 -5.01
N VAL A 255 -4.60 -13.38 -6.33
CA VAL A 255 -5.98 -13.45 -6.89
C VAL A 255 -6.60 -14.84 -6.68
N TRP A 256 -5.83 -15.92 -6.86
CA TRP A 256 -6.34 -17.28 -6.68
C TRP A 256 -6.71 -17.54 -5.21
N GLU A 257 -5.78 -17.31 -4.27
CA GLU A 257 -6.04 -17.36 -2.83
C GLU A 257 -7.22 -16.45 -2.43
N GLY A 258 -7.24 -15.21 -2.90
CA GLY A 258 -8.31 -14.25 -2.60
C GLY A 258 -9.69 -14.72 -3.05
N THR A 259 -9.75 -15.39 -4.21
CA THR A 259 -11.00 -15.98 -4.72
C THR A 259 -11.43 -17.17 -3.87
N GLN A 260 -10.50 -18.06 -3.49
CA GLN A 260 -10.77 -19.20 -2.60
C GLN A 260 -11.38 -18.74 -1.27
N TYR A 261 -10.77 -17.77 -0.58
CA TYR A 261 -11.23 -17.27 0.73
C TYR A 261 -12.61 -16.62 0.72
N ILE A 262 -13.07 -16.12 -0.43
CA ILE A 262 -14.45 -15.65 -0.57
C ILE A 262 -15.37 -16.83 -0.88
N LEU A 263 -15.00 -17.70 -1.82
CA LEU A 263 -15.88 -18.78 -2.29
C LEU A 263 -16.12 -19.89 -1.28
N THR A 264 -15.18 -20.19 -0.38
CA THR A 264 -15.41 -21.17 0.71
C THR A 264 -16.58 -20.80 1.64
N ILE A 265 -17.06 -19.55 1.59
CA ILE A 265 -18.20 -19.04 2.36
C ILE A 265 -19.53 -19.18 1.59
N TRP A 266 -19.50 -19.15 0.26
CA TRP A 266 -20.69 -19.05 -0.60
C TRP A 266 -20.95 -20.30 -1.46
N VAL A 267 -19.88 -20.91 -1.97
CA VAL A 267 -19.88 -22.09 -2.86
C VAL A 267 -18.61 -22.92 -2.55
N PRO A 268 -18.58 -23.67 -1.43
CA PRO A 268 -17.37 -24.36 -0.99
C PRO A 268 -16.90 -25.42 -1.98
N ASP A 269 -17.81 -26.18 -2.58
CA ASP A 269 -17.50 -27.34 -3.43
C ASP A 269 -16.80 -26.95 -4.75
N ASP A 270 -17.30 -25.92 -5.44
CA ASP A 270 -16.73 -25.41 -6.70
C ASP A 270 -15.61 -24.36 -6.52
N SER A 271 -15.31 -23.98 -5.27
CA SER A 271 -14.39 -22.88 -4.91
C SER A 271 -13.08 -22.87 -5.72
N THR A 272 -12.43 -24.02 -5.81
CA THR A 272 -11.14 -24.19 -6.50
C THR A 272 -11.25 -24.11 -8.02
N MET A 273 -12.37 -24.56 -8.61
CA MET A 273 -12.59 -24.46 -10.05
C MET A 273 -12.79 -23.00 -10.46
N ILE A 274 -13.66 -22.28 -9.75
CA ILE A 274 -13.98 -20.88 -10.03
C ILE A 274 -12.76 -19.98 -9.74
N ALA A 275 -12.01 -20.23 -8.66
CA ALA A 275 -10.75 -19.53 -8.38
C ALA A 275 -9.72 -19.70 -9.52
N THR A 276 -9.67 -20.88 -10.13
CA THR A 276 -8.79 -21.16 -11.27
C THR A 276 -9.24 -20.41 -12.53
N TYR A 277 -10.54 -20.30 -12.80
CA TYR A 277 -11.04 -19.45 -13.89
C TYR A 277 -10.76 -17.95 -13.65
N CYS A 278 -10.91 -17.48 -12.41
CA CYS A 278 -10.58 -16.09 -12.05
C CYS A 278 -9.08 -15.78 -12.24
N LEU A 279 -8.20 -16.72 -11.88
CA LEU A 279 -6.77 -16.64 -12.16
C LEU A 279 -6.48 -16.55 -13.67
N LEU A 280 -7.10 -17.40 -14.50
CA LEU A 280 -6.89 -17.37 -15.95
C LEU A 280 -7.31 -16.04 -16.58
N VAL A 281 -8.47 -15.50 -16.19
CA VAL A 281 -8.94 -14.17 -16.63
C VAL A 281 -7.97 -13.07 -16.18
N TRP A 282 -7.48 -13.13 -14.94
CA TRP A 282 -6.52 -12.16 -14.41
C TRP A 282 -5.18 -12.21 -15.15
N VAL A 283 -4.68 -13.40 -15.51
CA VAL A 283 -3.47 -13.57 -16.33
C VAL A 283 -3.62 -12.92 -17.71
N VAL A 284 -4.79 -13.07 -18.36
CA VAL A 284 -5.07 -12.40 -19.65
C VAL A 284 -5.05 -10.87 -19.51
N VAL A 285 -5.66 -10.32 -18.45
CA VAL A 285 -5.63 -8.87 -18.15
C VAL A 285 -4.20 -8.37 -17.90
N MET A 286 -3.44 -9.09 -17.08
CA MET A 286 -2.04 -8.77 -16.77
C MET A 286 -1.17 -8.75 -18.04
N VAL A 287 -1.20 -9.82 -18.84
CA VAL A 287 -0.40 -9.93 -20.07
C VAL A 287 -0.82 -8.88 -21.09
N GLY A 288 -2.12 -8.70 -21.32
CA GLY A 288 -2.66 -7.70 -22.26
C GLY A 288 -2.25 -6.27 -21.91
N SER A 289 -2.26 -5.92 -20.62
CA SER A 289 -1.85 -4.58 -20.15
C SER A 289 -0.36 -4.30 -20.37
N HIS A 290 0.52 -5.29 -20.16
CA HIS A 290 1.96 -5.17 -20.38
C HIS A 290 2.28 -5.05 -21.87
N ILE A 291 1.60 -5.82 -22.73
CA ILE A 291 1.68 -5.68 -24.19
C ILE A 291 1.22 -4.28 -24.62
N PHE A 292 0.08 -3.80 -24.11
CA PHE A 292 -0.42 -2.45 -24.41
C PHE A 292 0.57 -1.35 -23.98
N MET A 293 1.11 -1.43 -22.76
CA MET A 293 2.10 -0.47 -22.25
C MET A 293 3.42 -0.51 -23.03
N TYR A 294 3.87 -1.70 -23.46
CA TYR A 294 5.03 -1.86 -24.32
C TYR A 294 4.81 -1.22 -25.71
N GLN A 295 3.68 -1.49 -26.37
CA GLN A 295 3.37 -0.88 -27.67
C GLN A 295 3.19 0.63 -27.55
N TYR A 296 2.48 1.11 -26.51
CA TYR A 296 2.30 2.54 -26.25
C TYR A 296 3.62 3.28 -25.99
N THR A 297 4.57 2.67 -25.28
CA THR A 297 5.92 3.25 -25.08
C THR A 297 6.78 3.15 -26.35
N LYS A 298 6.67 2.08 -27.14
CA LYS A 298 7.33 1.90 -28.44
C LYS A 298 6.91 2.97 -29.46
N VAL A 299 5.61 3.17 -29.66
CA VAL A 299 5.06 4.17 -30.62
C VAL A 299 5.49 5.59 -30.27
N ASN A 300 5.50 5.94 -28.99
CA ASN A 300 5.83 7.30 -28.53
C ASN A 300 7.34 7.54 -28.32
N LYS A 301 8.21 6.61 -28.73
CA LYS A 301 9.66 6.67 -28.48
C LYS A 301 10.34 7.82 -29.21
N SER A 302 9.84 8.22 -30.37
CA SER A 302 10.32 9.34 -31.20
C SER A 302 10.44 10.66 -30.42
N VAL A 303 9.37 11.06 -29.72
CA VAL A 303 9.31 12.29 -28.91
C VAL A 303 10.28 12.24 -27.71
N SER A 304 10.71 11.04 -27.30
CA SER A 304 11.45 10.84 -26.06
C SER A 304 12.96 10.70 -26.21
N MET A 305 13.52 10.57 -27.43
CA MET A 305 14.95 10.25 -27.61
C MET A 305 15.91 11.41 -27.29
N ARG A 306 15.42 12.63 -27.05
CA ARG A 306 16.22 13.84 -26.78
C ARG A 306 16.87 13.91 -25.39
N PHE A 307 16.81 12.84 -24.58
CA PHE A 307 17.31 12.77 -23.19
C PHE A 307 18.08 11.47 -22.88
N LYS A 308 18.98 11.03 -23.78
CA LYS A 308 19.80 9.83 -23.58
C LYS A 308 20.99 10.04 -22.61
N SER A 309 21.36 8.95 -21.95
CA SER A 309 22.66 8.60 -21.33
C SER A 309 23.29 9.45 -20.21
N GLU A 310 23.24 10.78 -20.18
CA GLU A 310 24.00 11.58 -19.15
C GLU A 310 23.55 11.37 -17.69
N ILE A 311 22.44 10.64 -17.47
CA ILE A 311 21.69 10.63 -16.20
C ILE A 311 22.47 10.02 -15.02
N PHE A 312 23.33 9.02 -15.26
CA PHE A 312 23.91 8.18 -14.20
C PHE A 312 25.39 7.81 -14.42
N ASN A 313 26.12 8.57 -15.25
CA ASN A 313 27.54 8.30 -15.53
C ASN A 313 28.52 8.80 -14.43
N GLN A 314 28.01 9.14 -13.24
CA GLN A 314 28.81 9.60 -12.09
C GLN A 314 28.37 8.89 -10.80
N PRO A 315 29.31 8.33 -10.00
CA PRO A 315 29.03 7.78 -8.69
C PRO A 315 28.78 8.92 -7.70
N ILE A 316 27.54 9.12 -7.24
CA ILE A 316 27.18 10.20 -6.28
C ILE A 316 26.03 9.76 -5.33
N ILE A 317 25.79 8.45 -5.17
CA ILE A 317 24.87 7.88 -4.15
C ILE A 317 25.64 6.92 -3.22
N GLY A 318 26.96 6.89 -3.32
CA GLY A 318 27.85 6.54 -2.20
C GLY A 318 28.26 7.83 -1.50
N ASP A 319 28.80 8.75 -2.29
CA ASP A 319 29.28 10.09 -1.93
C ASP A 319 28.31 10.81 -1.00
N LEU A 320 27.02 10.98 -1.33
CA LEU A 320 26.07 11.68 -0.45
C LEU A 320 25.93 11.06 0.97
N VAL A 321 26.22 9.77 1.14
CA VAL A 321 26.23 9.11 2.47
C VAL A 321 27.60 9.26 3.13
N ASN A 322 28.68 9.22 2.35
CA ASN A 322 30.05 9.42 2.84
C ASN A 322 30.30 10.88 3.24
N ASP A 323 29.90 11.85 2.41
CA ASP A 323 29.99 13.30 2.67
C ASP A 323 29.35 13.67 4.02
N LEU A 324 28.16 13.12 4.32
CA LEU A 324 27.47 13.33 5.59
C LEU A 324 28.22 12.69 6.77
N ARG A 325 28.82 11.52 6.56
CA ARG A 325 29.63 10.82 7.57
C ARG A 325 31.01 11.47 7.79
N MET A 326 31.47 12.29 6.84
CA MET A 326 32.71 13.07 6.96
C MET A 326 32.46 14.43 7.62
N GLU A 327 31.29 15.07 7.47
CA GLU A 327 30.93 16.26 8.29
C GLU A 327 30.90 15.89 9.78
N GLU A 328 30.27 14.76 10.13
CA GLU A 328 30.16 14.22 11.50
C GLU A 328 31.52 13.83 12.15
N LEU A 329 32.59 13.70 11.35
CA LEU A 329 33.96 13.43 11.83
C LEU A 329 34.86 14.67 11.83
N VAL A 330 34.39 15.82 11.32
CA VAL A 330 35.16 17.08 11.28
C VAL A 330 34.63 18.08 12.30
N GLU A 331 33.32 18.07 12.59
CA GLU A 331 32.73 18.89 13.67
C GLU A 331 33.04 18.34 15.09
N GLY A 332 33.90 17.31 15.22
CA GLY A 332 34.25 16.67 16.50
C GLY A 332 35.55 17.15 17.17
N ASP A 333 36.48 17.75 16.44
CA ASP A 333 37.86 18.01 16.91
C ASP A 333 38.19 19.49 17.21
N GLU A 334 37.27 20.44 16.96
CA GLU A 334 37.58 21.89 17.11
C GLU A 334 37.33 22.49 18.52
N GLU A 335 36.85 21.73 19.51
CA GLU A 335 36.68 22.21 20.90
C GLU A 335 37.93 22.03 21.80
N SER A 336 39.09 22.60 21.42
CA SER A 336 40.27 22.59 22.32
C SER A 336 41.31 23.72 22.18
N PHE A 337 40.91 24.97 21.88
CA PHE A 337 41.90 26.09 21.91
C PHE A 337 41.37 27.46 22.39
N CYS A 338 41.21 27.64 23.71
CA CYS A 338 41.16 28.95 24.37
C CYS A 338 41.41 28.86 25.90
N SER A 339 42.68 28.85 26.32
CA SER A 339 43.08 29.32 27.67
C SER A 339 44.56 29.68 27.70
N ASN A 340 44.87 30.96 27.86
CA ASN A 340 46.20 31.40 28.31
C ASN A 340 46.27 31.27 29.84
N GLY A 341 47.46 31.05 30.40
CA GLY A 341 47.65 30.96 31.85
C GLY A 341 49.07 30.54 32.22
N ASP A 342 49.99 31.50 32.26
CA ASP A 342 51.39 31.28 32.62
C ASP A 342 51.54 31.00 34.13
N VAL A 343 52.17 29.87 34.49
CA VAL A 343 52.71 29.60 35.83
C VAL A 343 53.98 28.74 35.70
N ASP A 344 55.12 29.28 36.13
CA ASP A 344 56.37 28.52 36.25
C ASP A 344 56.35 27.60 37.48
N VAL A 345 56.72 26.32 37.31
CA VAL A 345 57.13 25.42 38.40
C VAL A 345 58.28 24.52 37.92
N GLU A 346 59.35 24.47 38.69
CA GLU A 346 60.50 23.58 38.46
C GLU A 346 60.24 22.15 38.96
N GLY A 347 60.97 21.18 38.41
CA GLY A 347 61.54 20.11 39.25
C GLY A 347 61.26 18.67 38.85
N GLN A 348 62.37 17.91 38.75
CA GLN A 348 62.48 16.45 38.87
C GLN A 348 61.74 15.56 37.84
N ALA A 349 62.12 14.32 37.58
CA ALA A 349 63.40 13.59 37.50
C ALA A 349 63.05 12.09 37.38
N ASP A 350 63.91 11.34 36.71
CA ASP A 350 64.17 9.91 36.93
C ASP A 350 63.20 8.77 36.48
N GLU A 351 63.89 7.79 35.88
CA GLU A 351 63.67 6.32 35.87
C GLU A 351 62.56 5.60 35.04
N ASN A 352 63.04 4.99 33.96
CA ASN A 352 63.06 3.52 33.71
C ASN A 352 61.90 2.77 33.01
N LYS A 353 62.35 1.85 32.13
CA LYS A 353 61.77 0.52 31.76
C LYS A 353 60.50 0.50 30.89
N ALA A 354 60.28 -0.49 30.01
CA ALA A 354 61.13 -1.61 29.54
C ALA A 354 60.73 -2.07 28.12
N GLU A 355 61.42 -3.10 27.61
CA GLU A 355 61.23 -3.76 26.30
C GLU A 355 59.84 -4.38 26.08
N GLY A 356 59.48 -4.64 24.83
CA GLY A 356 58.18 -5.25 24.45
C GLY A 356 58.07 -5.60 22.96
N ASP A 357 59.06 -6.31 22.40
CA ASP A 357 59.12 -6.68 20.99
C ASP A 357 58.23 -7.91 20.69
N VAL A 358 57.23 -7.77 19.79
CA VAL A 358 56.61 -8.93 19.10
C VAL A 358 56.32 -8.55 17.65
N LYS A 359 56.98 -9.24 16.72
CA LYS A 359 56.54 -9.39 15.33
C LYS A 359 55.99 -10.80 15.17
N GLU A 360 54.87 -10.94 14.47
CA GLU A 360 54.39 -12.25 14.04
C GLU A 360 54.02 -12.21 12.55
N GLN A 361 54.44 -13.25 11.82
CA GLN A 361 54.11 -13.47 10.41
C GLN A 361 53.38 -14.80 10.28
N ALA A 362 52.25 -14.80 9.57
CA ALA A 362 51.70 -15.99 8.91
C ALA A 362 51.64 -15.66 7.40
N VAL A 363 52.49 -16.23 6.53
CA VAL A 363 52.67 -17.66 6.16
C VAL A 363 51.55 -18.14 5.24
N ILE A 364 51.96 -18.72 4.12
CA ILE A 364 51.14 -19.27 3.04
C ILE A 364 51.27 -20.79 3.09
N GLU A 365 50.17 -21.52 2.94
CA GLU A 365 50.19 -22.97 2.68
C GLU A 365 49.49 -23.30 1.37
N ASP A 366 50.27 -23.78 0.40
CA ASP A 366 49.80 -24.61 -0.73
C ASP A 366 50.03 -26.09 -0.35
N THR A 367 49.10 -26.98 -0.67
CA THR A 367 49.29 -28.46 -0.69
C THR A 367 48.21 -29.12 -1.56
N PRO A 368 48.41 -30.36 -2.09
CA PRO A 368 48.39 -30.52 -3.54
C PRO A 368 47.47 -31.62 -4.10
N SER A 369 47.66 -31.92 -5.39
CA SER A 369 47.07 -33.03 -6.17
C SER A 369 47.34 -34.44 -5.58
N THR A 370 46.77 -35.56 -6.03
CA THR A 370 46.72 -36.18 -7.39
C THR A 370 45.98 -37.56 -7.27
N PRO A 371 45.90 -38.50 -8.27
CA PRO A 371 45.49 -38.50 -9.70
C PRO A 371 44.43 -39.62 -10.02
N VAL A 372 44.46 -40.22 -11.24
CA VAL A 372 43.73 -41.42 -11.76
C VAL A 372 42.29 -41.11 -12.26
N ALA A 373 41.93 -41.09 -13.57
CA ALA A 373 41.97 -42.08 -14.68
C ALA A 373 40.90 -43.20 -14.54
N THR A 374 40.21 -43.76 -15.54
CA THR A 374 40.07 -43.59 -17.02
C THR A 374 38.68 -44.21 -17.45
N GLU A 375 38.15 -44.29 -18.69
CA GLU A 375 38.62 -44.10 -20.08
C GLU A 375 37.46 -43.84 -21.10
N LYS A 376 37.78 -43.72 -22.40
CA LYS A 376 36.98 -43.94 -23.65
C LYS A 376 35.44 -44.08 -23.60
N LYS A 377 34.76 -43.32 -24.49
CA LYS A 377 34.27 -43.87 -25.79
C LYS A 377 33.99 -42.82 -26.87
N LYS A 378 33.77 -43.30 -28.10
CA LYS A 378 33.65 -42.56 -29.36
C LYS A 378 32.41 -43.06 -30.13
N SER A 379 31.70 -42.17 -30.81
CA SER A 379 30.69 -42.48 -31.84
C SER A 379 30.47 -41.28 -32.76
N ASP A 380 30.04 -41.55 -33.99
CA ASP A 380 30.29 -40.72 -35.17
C ASP A 380 29.05 -39.90 -35.63
N PRO A 381 29.21 -38.86 -36.50
CA PRO A 381 28.11 -37.99 -36.90
C PRO A 381 27.24 -38.61 -38.02
N ILE A 382 25.92 -38.42 -37.94
CA ILE A 382 24.96 -38.86 -38.96
C ILE A 382 24.87 -37.84 -40.11
N LYS A 383 24.94 -38.33 -41.35
CA LYS A 383 24.60 -37.63 -42.59
C LYS A 383 23.43 -38.31 -43.30
N ALA A 384 22.48 -37.51 -43.76
CA ALA A 384 21.60 -37.68 -44.93
C ALA A 384 21.22 -36.24 -45.34
N GLU A 385 21.34 -35.78 -46.58
CA GLU A 385 20.58 -36.19 -47.78
C GLU A 385 19.05 -35.98 -47.60
N GLY A 386 18.35 -35.20 -48.43
CA GLY A 386 18.81 -34.30 -49.50
C GLY A 386 17.73 -34.09 -50.58
N THR A 387 17.48 -32.84 -51.00
CA THR A 387 16.78 -32.55 -52.28
C THR A 387 16.93 -31.09 -52.70
N GLU A 388 17.41 -30.92 -53.93
CA GLU A 388 16.97 -30.04 -55.01
C GLU A 388 16.02 -28.86 -54.67
N ALA A 389 16.34 -27.59 -54.91
CA ALA A 389 16.76 -26.89 -56.14
C ALA A 389 15.60 -26.23 -56.92
N ALA A 390 15.46 -24.91 -56.75
CA ALA A 390 14.69 -24.04 -57.63
C ALA A 390 15.39 -22.67 -57.71
N ALA A 391 15.86 -22.28 -58.89
CA ALA A 391 16.61 -21.03 -59.09
C ALA A 391 15.66 -19.87 -59.46
N ALA A 392 15.78 -18.74 -58.74
CA ALA A 392 15.03 -17.52 -59.03
C ALA A 392 15.93 -16.27 -58.87
N ASN A 393 16.75 -16.01 -59.88
CA ASN A 393 17.57 -14.80 -60.01
C ASN A 393 16.70 -13.52 -59.95
N LYS A 394 17.03 -12.57 -59.05
CA LYS A 394 16.66 -11.15 -59.25
C LYS A 394 17.53 -10.13 -58.49
N SER A 395 18.48 -9.57 -59.24
CA SER A 395 18.88 -8.15 -59.24
C SER A 395 19.17 -7.42 -57.92
N ASP A 396 20.44 -7.03 -57.74
CA ASP A 396 20.84 -5.86 -56.96
C ASP A 396 19.99 -4.62 -57.25
N VAL A 397 19.55 -3.92 -56.20
CA VAL A 397 19.04 -2.53 -56.29
C VAL A 397 19.80 -1.67 -55.29
N ARG A 398 21.04 -1.34 -55.66
CA ARG A 398 21.97 -0.49 -54.91
C ARG A 398 21.48 0.96 -54.92
N ARG A 399 20.56 1.32 -54.00
CA ARG A 399 20.07 2.71 -53.84
C ARG A 399 21.18 3.65 -53.33
N SER A 400 21.94 4.22 -54.26
CA SER A 400 22.69 5.45 -54.03
C SER A 400 21.71 6.62 -53.82
N PHE A 401 21.71 7.20 -52.63
CA PHE A 401 21.06 8.50 -52.43
C PHE A 401 21.97 9.59 -53.00
N VAL A 402 21.68 10.04 -54.22
CA VAL A 402 22.23 11.28 -54.76
C VAL A 402 21.62 12.44 -53.97
N VAL A 403 22.48 13.24 -53.33
CA VAL A 403 22.06 14.50 -52.70
C VAL A 403 22.05 15.57 -53.80
N GLU A 404 20.87 15.82 -54.36
CA GLU A 404 20.68 16.90 -55.33
C GLU A 404 20.68 18.26 -54.61
N SER A 405 21.79 18.99 -54.70
CA SER A 405 21.91 20.34 -54.14
C SER A 405 21.19 21.36 -55.03
N LYS A 406 19.95 21.70 -54.69
CA LYS A 406 19.24 22.82 -55.31
C LYS A 406 19.52 24.11 -54.56
N GLU A 407 20.23 25.01 -55.24
CA GLU A 407 20.28 26.42 -54.88
C GLU A 407 18.86 27.00 -54.98
N GLY A 408 18.46 27.79 -53.98
CA GLY A 408 17.13 28.39 -53.86
C GLY A 408 17.24 29.71 -53.12
N ASN A 409 17.65 30.76 -53.85
CA ASN A 409 18.07 32.03 -53.28
C ASN A 409 16.91 33.05 -53.31
N GLU A 410 15.94 32.91 -52.39
CA GLU A 410 14.77 33.81 -52.29
C GLU A 410 14.66 34.53 -50.94
N ILE A 411 14.85 35.85 -51.01
CA ILE A 411 14.10 36.92 -50.30
C ILE A 411 13.81 36.67 -48.81
N LEU A 412 14.72 37.17 -47.95
CA LEU A 412 14.52 37.29 -46.51
C LEU A 412 13.64 38.52 -46.15
N ASP A 413 12.33 38.42 -46.33
CA ASP A 413 11.43 39.54 -46.05
C ASP A 413 11.06 39.72 -44.55
N ASN A 414 10.66 40.93 -44.18
CA ASN A 414 10.66 41.43 -42.80
C ASN A 414 9.54 40.86 -41.92
N PHE A 415 9.90 40.07 -40.90
CA PHE A 415 9.02 39.76 -39.78
C PHE A 415 9.62 40.15 -38.42
N THR A 416 9.31 41.35 -37.94
CA THR A 416 9.68 41.83 -36.60
C THR A 416 8.48 41.85 -35.64
N PRO A 417 8.31 40.85 -34.75
CA PRO A 417 7.20 40.80 -33.80
C PRO A 417 7.43 41.76 -32.61
N LYS A 418 7.43 43.08 -32.86
CA LYS A 418 7.79 44.14 -31.89
C LYS A 418 6.70 44.43 -30.85
N ARG A 419 6.03 43.41 -30.31
CA ARG A 419 5.10 43.54 -29.17
C ARG A 419 5.86 43.78 -27.86
N ARG A 420 6.19 45.05 -27.59
CA ARG A 420 6.50 45.50 -26.22
C ARG A 420 5.27 45.30 -25.33
N ILE A 421 5.26 44.24 -24.53
CA ILE A 421 4.34 44.11 -23.40
C ILE A 421 4.74 45.20 -22.39
N LYS A 422 3.95 46.27 -22.30
CA LYS A 422 4.07 47.23 -21.19
C LYS A 422 3.62 46.53 -19.91
N PHE A 423 4.57 46.14 -19.06
CA PHE A 423 4.27 45.90 -17.65
C PHE A 423 4.03 47.26 -16.99
N THR A 424 2.93 47.39 -16.24
CA THR A 424 2.63 48.59 -15.45
C THR A 424 3.55 48.64 -14.22
N GLU A 425 4.17 49.80 -13.96
CA GLU A 425 5.10 50.00 -12.84
C GLU A 425 4.36 50.17 -11.50
N GLU A 426 3.73 49.12 -10.97
CA GLU A 426 2.98 49.21 -9.72
C GLU A 426 3.26 48.04 -8.75
N ALA A 427 4.55 47.76 -8.55
CA ALA A 427 5.08 47.00 -7.41
C ALA A 427 6.61 47.20 -7.28
N LYS A 428 7.06 48.33 -6.73
CA LYS A 428 8.50 48.57 -6.42
C LYS A 428 8.93 47.84 -5.14
N PHE A 429 8.94 46.51 -5.19
CA PHE A 429 9.54 45.67 -4.16
C PHE A 429 11.07 45.86 -4.18
N LYS A 430 11.60 46.63 -3.21
CA LYS A 430 13.04 46.89 -3.06
C LYS A 430 13.74 45.74 -2.32
N THR A 431 13.90 44.59 -2.96
CA THR A 431 14.90 43.59 -2.56
C THR A 431 15.95 43.47 -3.65
N ALA A 432 17.23 43.48 -3.25
CA ALA A 432 18.39 43.52 -4.14
C ALA A 432 18.74 42.14 -4.73
N ALA A 433 17.72 41.42 -5.23
CA ALA A 433 17.94 40.19 -5.98
C ALA A 433 18.78 40.51 -7.22
N THR A 434 20.00 39.96 -7.27
CA THR A 434 20.93 40.09 -8.39
C THR A 434 20.32 39.47 -9.64
N LYS A 435 19.67 40.32 -10.46
CA LYS A 435 19.01 39.93 -11.72
C LYS A 435 20.04 39.47 -12.76
N ASN A 436 20.46 38.22 -12.62
CA ASN A 436 21.04 37.46 -13.71
C ASN A 436 20.10 37.50 -14.93
N GLN A 437 20.69 37.63 -16.12
CA GLN A 437 20.06 38.12 -17.36
C GLN A 437 18.83 37.33 -17.86
N TRP A 438 18.55 36.18 -17.23
CA TRP A 438 17.49 35.24 -17.57
C TRP A 438 16.22 35.38 -16.71
N GLY A 439 16.26 36.18 -15.63
CA GLY A 439 15.09 36.43 -14.75
C GLY A 439 14.72 35.29 -13.79
N TYR A 440 15.35 34.13 -13.89
CA TYR A 440 15.15 32.98 -12.99
C TYR A 440 16.19 32.98 -11.86
N GLY A 441 15.97 33.83 -10.86
CA GLY A 441 16.75 33.84 -9.63
C GLY A 441 16.44 32.68 -8.69
N TYR A 442 17.41 32.31 -7.86
CA TYR A 442 17.14 31.64 -6.58
C TYR A 442 16.31 32.58 -5.70
N VAL A 443 15.30 32.05 -5.00
CA VAL A 443 14.47 32.81 -4.06
C VAL A 443 14.83 32.36 -2.65
N ALA A 444 15.28 33.31 -1.82
CA ALA A 444 15.70 33.04 -0.46
C ALA A 444 14.57 32.39 0.37
N PRO A 445 14.89 31.56 1.39
CA PRO A 445 13.87 30.88 2.18
C PRO A 445 12.87 31.84 2.86
N GLU A 446 13.23 33.08 3.15
CA GLU A 446 12.29 34.10 3.65
C GLU A 446 11.27 34.57 2.59
N ASP A 447 11.73 35.01 1.41
CA ASP A 447 10.91 35.40 0.26
C ASP A 447 10.10 34.23 -0.34
N ALA A 448 10.48 32.98 -0.02
CA ALA A 448 9.83 31.78 -0.54
C ALA A 448 8.33 31.71 -0.15
N PRO A 449 7.43 31.32 -1.06
CA PRO A 449 6.00 31.21 -0.78
C PRO A 449 5.70 30.38 0.47
N THR A 450 4.86 30.89 1.37
CA THR A 450 4.47 30.21 2.61
C THR A 450 3.84 28.84 2.33
N TYR A 451 4.01 27.89 3.26
CA TYR A 451 3.46 26.53 3.13
C TYR A 451 1.96 26.52 2.81
N TRP A 452 1.18 27.44 3.38
CA TRP A 452 -0.24 27.61 3.05
C TRP A 452 -0.49 27.98 1.58
N LYS A 453 0.28 28.92 1.00
CA LYS A 453 0.17 29.30 -0.42
C LYS A 453 0.55 28.12 -1.33
N LEU A 454 1.54 27.31 -0.94
CA LEU A 454 1.92 26.10 -1.68
C LEU A 454 0.85 25.00 -1.55
N PHE A 455 0.26 24.81 -0.37
CA PHE A 455 -0.84 23.89 -0.10
C PHE A 455 -2.08 24.18 -0.94
N ILE A 456 -2.59 25.42 -0.93
CA ILE A 456 -3.76 25.78 -1.74
C ILE A 456 -3.48 25.61 -3.24
N SER A 457 -2.26 25.90 -3.71
CA SER A 457 -1.85 25.63 -5.10
C SER A 457 -1.89 24.14 -5.44
N ARG A 458 -1.38 23.25 -4.57
CA ARG A 458 -1.43 21.80 -4.79
C ARG A 458 -2.84 21.23 -4.66
N LEU A 459 -3.67 21.80 -3.79
CA LEU A 459 -5.07 21.42 -3.64
C LEU A 459 -5.84 21.73 -4.93
N ALA A 460 -5.65 22.92 -5.51
CA ALA A 460 -6.24 23.30 -6.80
C ALA A 460 -5.73 22.44 -7.97
N ASP A 461 -4.43 22.10 -8.02
CA ASP A 461 -3.85 21.15 -8.99
C ASP A 461 -4.41 19.71 -8.84
N THR A 462 -4.87 19.37 -7.64
CA THR A 462 -5.39 18.04 -7.31
C THR A 462 -6.89 17.93 -7.60
N PHE A 463 -7.67 18.94 -7.23
CA PHE A 463 -9.14 18.99 -7.33
C PHE A 463 -9.65 20.20 -8.13
N PRO A 464 -9.34 20.31 -9.43
CA PRO A 464 -9.66 21.50 -10.26
C PRO A 464 -11.15 21.73 -10.56
N CYS A 465 -12.02 20.84 -10.06
CA CYS A 465 -13.48 20.96 -10.08
C CYS A 465 -14.06 21.60 -8.81
N LEU A 466 -13.44 21.39 -7.63
CA LEU A 466 -13.93 21.92 -6.35
C LEU A 466 -13.64 23.42 -6.19
N CYS A 467 -12.55 23.91 -6.80
CA CYS A 467 -12.04 25.27 -6.58
C CYS A 467 -12.48 26.26 -7.67
N GLY A 468 -13.77 26.29 -8.03
CA GLY A 468 -14.29 27.15 -9.12
C GLY A 468 -13.95 28.64 -8.96
N CYS A 469 -14.13 29.18 -7.74
CA CYS A 469 -13.91 30.59 -7.43
C CYS A 469 -12.42 30.96 -7.36
N PHE A 470 -11.63 30.20 -6.59
CA PHE A 470 -10.17 30.39 -6.42
C PHE A 470 -9.36 30.26 -7.73
N LYS A 471 -9.97 29.69 -8.78
CA LYS A 471 -9.31 29.34 -10.04
C LYS A 471 -8.64 30.51 -10.74
N LYS A 472 -9.20 31.72 -10.72
CA LYS A 472 -8.64 32.88 -11.45
C LYS A 472 -7.31 33.36 -10.86
N GLU A 473 -7.27 33.57 -9.55
CA GLU A 473 -6.13 34.18 -8.87
C GLU A 473 -4.95 33.20 -8.75
N TYR A 474 -5.20 31.99 -8.27
CA TYR A 474 -4.16 30.97 -8.10
C TYR A 474 -3.62 30.43 -9.44
N LEU A 475 -4.42 30.40 -10.52
CA LEU A 475 -3.86 30.12 -11.86
C LEU A 475 -2.90 31.20 -12.32
N ASN A 476 -3.10 32.47 -11.97
CA ASN A 476 -2.17 33.53 -12.36
C ASN A 476 -0.85 33.43 -11.56
N ALA A 477 -0.91 33.10 -10.27
CA ALA A 477 0.28 32.82 -9.46
C ALA A 477 1.05 31.56 -9.94
N SER A 478 0.34 30.51 -10.34
CA SER A 478 0.92 29.27 -10.87
C SER A 478 1.50 29.45 -12.29
N ARG A 479 0.80 30.19 -13.17
CA ARG A 479 1.28 30.52 -14.53
C ARG A 479 2.64 31.21 -14.53
N ARG A 480 2.87 32.18 -13.62
CA ARG A 480 4.17 32.87 -13.48
C ARG A 480 5.34 31.97 -13.04
N ARG A 481 5.10 30.72 -12.64
CA ARG A 481 6.15 29.70 -12.39
C ARG A 481 6.28 28.67 -13.52
N LEU A 482 5.50 28.81 -14.59
CA LEU A 482 5.29 27.78 -15.60
C LEU A 482 5.53 28.28 -17.04
N ASP A 483 6.41 29.26 -17.25
CA ASP A 483 6.73 29.75 -18.61
C ASP A 483 7.36 28.68 -19.54
N PHE A 484 7.74 27.52 -18.99
CA PHE A 484 8.03 26.28 -19.74
C PHE A 484 6.79 25.63 -20.42
N ARG A 485 5.61 26.28 -20.45
CA ARG A 485 4.35 25.72 -20.98
C ARG A 485 4.26 25.64 -22.51
N SER A 486 5.30 26.04 -23.26
CA SER A 486 5.31 26.14 -24.73
C SER A 486 5.02 24.84 -25.50
N ASN A 487 5.07 23.67 -24.85
CA ASN A 487 4.74 22.36 -25.44
C ASN A 487 3.55 21.65 -24.75
N ALA A 488 2.72 22.38 -24.00
CA ALA A 488 1.61 21.78 -23.24
C ALA A 488 0.33 21.52 -24.07
N ASP A 489 0.12 22.22 -25.18
CA ASP A 489 -1.17 22.25 -25.90
C ASP A 489 -1.54 20.94 -26.61
N VAL A 490 -0.57 20.10 -26.97
CA VAL A 490 -0.83 18.78 -27.60
C VAL A 490 -1.02 17.67 -26.55
N ARG A 491 -1.28 18.00 -25.28
CA ARG A 491 -1.71 17.01 -24.28
C ARG A 491 -3.21 16.71 -24.47
N SER A 492 -3.49 15.68 -25.26
CA SER A 492 -4.85 15.26 -25.61
C SER A 492 -5.79 15.16 -24.40
N LYS A 493 -7.06 15.57 -24.62
CA LYS A 493 -8.11 15.57 -23.59
C LYS A 493 -8.25 14.21 -22.89
N SER A 494 -8.05 13.10 -23.61
CA SER A 494 -8.08 11.74 -23.06
C SER A 494 -6.99 11.48 -22.00
N THR A 495 -5.76 11.97 -22.18
CA THR A 495 -4.69 11.81 -21.16
C THR A 495 -4.86 12.69 -19.92
N ILE A 496 -5.80 13.65 -19.97
CA ILE A 496 -6.24 14.47 -18.85
C ILE A 496 -7.40 13.75 -18.15
N ALA A 497 -8.43 13.32 -18.90
CA ALA A 497 -9.55 12.55 -18.39
C ALA A 497 -9.11 11.26 -17.67
N LEU A 498 -8.22 10.46 -18.27
CA LEU A 498 -7.68 9.23 -17.67
C LEU A 498 -6.99 9.48 -16.32
N LYS A 499 -6.33 10.63 -16.13
CA LYS A 499 -5.71 11.00 -14.85
C LYS A 499 -6.73 11.41 -13.80
N TYR A 500 -7.87 11.99 -14.21
CA TYR A 500 -8.97 12.25 -13.28
C TYR A 500 -9.72 10.97 -12.94
N MET A 501 -9.95 10.06 -13.89
CA MET A 501 -10.50 8.72 -13.63
C MET A 501 -9.60 7.95 -12.65
N GLN A 502 -8.29 7.88 -12.89
CA GLN A 502 -7.34 7.22 -11.99
C GLN A 502 -7.34 7.85 -10.58
N ARG A 503 -7.37 9.18 -10.46
CA ARG A 503 -7.50 9.87 -9.18
C ARG A 503 -8.83 9.55 -8.49
N PHE A 504 -9.94 9.60 -9.22
CA PHE A 504 -11.30 9.39 -8.73
C PHE A 504 -11.47 7.97 -8.20
N VAL A 505 -11.14 6.94 -9.01
CA VAL A 505 -11.18 5.54 -8.59
C VAL A 505 -10.32 5.33 -7.34
N TRP A 506 -9.11 5.91 -7.29
CA TRP A 506 -8.28 5.79 -6.10
C TRP A 506 -8.94 6.41 -4.86
N TYR A 507 -9.40 7.66 -4.94
CA TYR A 507 -10.04 8.34 -3.80
C TYR A 507 -11.34 7.65 -3.37
N PHE A 508 -12.10 7.10 -4.32
CA PHE A 508 -13.30 6.31 -4.04
C PHE A 508 -12.98 5.02 -3.29
N MET A 509 -11.97 4.25 -3.74
CA MET A 509 -11.55 3.02 -3.06
C MET A 509 -10.98 3.30 -1.65
N SER A 510 -10.19 4.36 -1.48
CA SER A 510 -9.72 4.80 -0.15
C SER A 510 -10.88 5.24 0.77
N LEU A 511 -11.90 5.93 0.25
CA LEU A 511 -13.08 6.32 1.01
C LEU A 511 -13.96 5.12 1.38
N ALA A 512 -14.11 4.14 0.49
CA ALA A 512 -14.80 2.89 0.77
C ALA A 512 -14.10 2.08 1.87
N ALA A 513 -12.77 1.95 1.81
CA ALA A 513 -12.00 1.28 2.87
C ALA A 513 -12.15 1.98 4.24
N LEU A 514 -12.14 3.32 4.27
CA LEU A 514 -12.42 4.10 5.48
C LEU A 514 -13.86 3.87 5.99
N PHE A 515 -14.86 3.88 5.10
CA PHE A 515 -16.25 3.61 5.44
C PHE A 515 -16.42 2.22 6.05
N PHE A 516 -15.88 1.16 5.44
CA PHE A 516 -15.93 -0.18 6.01
C PHE A 516 -15.16 -0.30 7.34
N THR A 517 -14.05 0.42 7.51
CA THR A 517 -13.35 0.51 8.82
C THR A 517 -14.26 1.09 9.89
N ILE A 518 -14.95 2.20 9.60
CA ILE A 518 -15.89 2.85 10.54
C ILE A 518 -17.08 1.93 10.84
N VAL A 519 -17.68 1.31 9.82
CA VAL A 519 -18.80 0.36 9.99
C VAL A 519 -18.37 -0.85 10.84
N ASN A 520 -17.18 -1.40 10.64
CA ASN A 520 -16.66 -2.51 11.45
C ASN A 520 -16.47 -2.12 12.93
N ILE A 521 -16.01 -0.89 13.22
CA ILE A 521 -15.87 -0.36 14.59
C ILE A 521 -17.25 -0.12 15.24
N LEU A 522 -18.25 0.33 14.48
CA LEU A 522 -19.60 0.55 15.00
C LEU A 522 -20.36 -0.78 15.20
N ALA A 523 -20.30 -1.70 14.23
CA ALA A 523 -20.87 -3.04 14.34
C ALA A 523 -20.24 -3.83 15.49
N THR A 524 -18.91 -3.71 15.72
CA THR A 524 -18.22 -4.19 16.93
C THR A 524 -18.94 -3.75 18.21
N ARG A 525 -19.28 -2.47 18.32
CA ARG A 525 -19.85 -1.88 19.55
C ARG A 525 -21.27 -2.37 19.79
N GLU A 526 -22.11 -2.36 18.75
CA GLU A 526 -23.49 -2.85 18.86
C GLU A 526 -23.55 -4.37 19.07
N GLN A 527 -22.67 -5.17 18.45
CA GLN A 527 -22.55 -6.60 18.76
C GLN A 527 -22.20 -6.85 20.24
N CYS A 528 -21.26 -6.07 20.80
CA CYS A 528 -20.88 -6.23 22.20
C CYS A 528 -21.96 -5.74 23.18
N LYS A 529 -22.65 -4.64 22.86
CA LYS A 529 -23.81 -4.13 23.60
C LYS A 529 -24.97 -5.13 23.59
N ALA A 530 -25.29 -5.69 22.43
CA ALA A 530 -26.28 -6.75 22.27
C ALA A 530 -25.88 -8.00 23.08
N ARG A 531 -24.63 -8.48 22.96
CA ARG A 531 -24.12 -9.62 23.75
C ARG A 531 -24.15 -9.37 25.26
N SER A 532 -23.87 -8.15 25.74
CA SER A 532 -23.98 -7.84 27.17
C SER A 532 -25.42 -7.85 27.67
N ALA A 533 -26.38 -7.37 26.88
CA ALA A 533 -27.80 -7.43 27.25
C ALA A 533 -28.42 -8.83 27.09
N LEU A 534 -27.80 -9.71 26.29
CA LEU A 534 -28.32 -11.03 25.98
C LEU A 534 -28.32 -11.98 27.19
N VAL A 535 -27.40 -11.81 28.14
CA VAL A 535 -27.37 -12.60 29.39
C VAL A 535 -28.57 -12.25 30.26
N ASP A 536 -28.74 -10.96 30.59
CA ASP A 536 -29.89 -10.45 31.36
C ASP A 536 -31.22 -10.81 30.68
N THR A 537 -31.26 -10.75 29.34
CA THR A 537 -32.44 -11.16 28.54
C THR A 537 -32.68 -12.66 28.61
N PHE A 538 -31.65 -13.50 28.64
CA PHE A 538 -31.78 -14.94 28.82
C PHE A 538 -32.27 -15.28 30.23
N GLU A 539 -31.72 -14.66 31.27
CA GLU A 539 -32.15 -14.90 32.67
C GLU A 539 -33.62 -14.51 32.90
N VAL A 540 -34.11 -13.46 32.22
CA VAL A 540 -35.52 -13.03 32.26
C VAL A 540 -36.45 -13.93 31.43
N LEU A 541 -36.01 -14.46 30.29
CA LEU A 541 -36.83 -15.33 29.43
C LEU A 541 -36.77 -16.82 29.81
N TYR A 542 -35.67 -17.23 30.43
CA TYR A 542 -35.31 -18.61 30.76
C TYR A 542 -34.73 -18.65 32.18
N PRO A 543 -35.55 -18.40 33.22
CA PRO A 543 -35.12 -18.47 34.61
C PRO A 543 -34.65 -19.88 35.00
N PRO A 544 -33.97 -20.08 36.15
CA PRO A 544 -33.41 -21.38 36.53
C PRO A 544 -34.42 -22.54 36.64
N ASP A 545 -35.70 -22.23 36.84
CA ASP A 545 -36.81 -23.18 36.87
C ASP A 545 -37.48 -23.40 35.49
N TYR A 546 -36.99 -22.79 34.40
CA TYR A 546 -37.59 -22.90 33.07
C TYR A 546 -37.74 -24.36 32.59
N LEU A 547 -36.81 -25.25 32.94
CA LEU A 547 -36.86 -26.67 32.56
C LEU A 547 -37.47 -27.60 33.63
N THR A 548 -37.70 -27.12 34.85
CA THR A 548 -38.01 -27.95 36.03
C THR A 548 -39.26 -27.54 36.80
N GLY A 549 -39.74 -26.32 36.59
CA GLY A 549 -41.01 -25.82 37.11
C GLY A 549 -42.20 -26.17 36.21
N LYS A 550 -43.36 -25.59 36.55
CA LYS A 550 -44.63 -25.85 35.86
C LYS A 550 -44.52 -25.61 34.36
N MET A 551 -45.12 -26.50 33.56
CA MET A 551 -45.10 -26.41 32.10
C MET A 551 -46.41 -26.88 31.49
N CYS A 552 -46.65 -26.48 30.24
CA CYS A 552 -47.85 -26.86 29.51
C CYS A 552 -47.53 -27.91 28.46
N ALA A 553 -48.35 -28.96 28.43
CA ALA A 553 -48.26 -30.04 27.47
C ALA A 553 -49.66 -30.29 26.84
N TRP A 554 -49.70 -30.84 25.62
CA TRP A 554 -50.93 -31.22 24.93
C TRP A 554 -51.08 -32.74 24.76
N ASP A 555 -52.32 -33.23 24.65
CA ASP A 555 -52.61 -34.64 24.32
C ASP A 555 -52.29 -34.99 22.85
N LYS A 556 -52.35 -34.00 21.97
CA LYS A 556 -51.95 -34.03 20.55
C LYS A 556 -51.82 -32.61 20.00
N PRO A 557 -50.96 -32.35 19.00
CA PRO A 557 -50.92 -31.05 18.34
C PRO A 557 -52.19 -30.78 17.51
N GLY A 558 -52.82 -29.62 17.71
CA GLY A 558 -53.93 -29.12 16.88
C GLY A 558 -54.94 -28.24 17.62
N PRO A 559 -55.92 -27.62 16.92
CA PRO A 559 -56.90 -26.71 17.53
C PRO A 559 -57.84 -27.39 18.54
N ASN A 560 -57.95 -28.72 18.50
CA ASN A 560 -58.73 -29.54 19.43
C ASN A 560 -57.82 -30.27 20.45
N ALA A 561 -56.65 -29.69 20.75
CA ALA A 561 -55.74 -30.17 21.77
C ALA A 561 -56.32 -29.99 23.19
N THR A 562 -56.22 -31.04 24.00
CA THR A 562 -56.36 -30.92 25.45
C THR A 562 -55.05 -30.39 26.00
N ILE A 563 -54.98 -29.10 26.33
CA ILE A 563 -53.78 -28.48 26.91
C ILE A 563 -53.90 -28.46 28.43
N LYS A 564 -52.87 -28.93 29.14
CA LYS A 564 -52.83 -28.98 30.61
C LYS A 564 -51.51 -28.49 31.17
N THR A 565 -51.57 -27.86 32.35
CA THR A 565 -50.39 -27.55 33.16
C THR A 565 -50.01 -28.78 33.98
N PHE A 566 -48.73 -29.11 33.97
CA PHE A 566 -48.11 -30.16 34.77
C PHE A 566 -47.07 -29.52 35.70
N GLU A 567 -46.83 -30.12 36.86
CA GLU A 567 -45.89 -29.60 37.86
C GLU A 567 -44.43 -29.82 37.45
N SER A 568 -44.15 -30.90 36.70
CA SER A 568 -42.83 -31.29 36.20
C SER A 568 -42.92 -31.85 34.76
N PRO A 569 -41.80 -31.98 34.01
CA PRO A 569 -41.82 -32.61 32.69
C PRO A 569 -42.20 -34.09 32.77
N GLN A 570 -41.74 -34.82 33.79
CA GLN A 570 -42.09 -36.22 33.98
C GLN A 570 -43.59 -36.42 34.21
N ASP A 571 -44.31 -35.48 34.84
CA ASP A 571 -45.77 -35.59 34.99
C ASP A 571 -46.51 -35.48 33.66
N ALA A 572 -45.98 -34.70 32.71
CA ALA A 572 -46.51 -34.63 31.34
C ALA A 572 -46.22 -35.91 30.55
N GLU A 573 -44.98 -36.39 30.59
CA GLU A 573 -44.55 -37.64 29.94
C GLU A 573 -45.35 -38.85 30.47
N ASN A 574 -45.48 -38.98 31.80
CA ASN A 574 -46.26 -40.03 32.46
C ASN A 574 -47.76 -39.99 32.11
N ALA A 575 -48.28 -38.84 31.68
CA ALA A 575 -49.66 -38.68 31.25
C ALA A 575 -49.89 -38.93 29.74
N ASN A 576 -48.83 -39.19 28.95
CA ASN A 576 -48.81 -39.12 27.48
C ASN A 576 -49.21 -37.73 26.94
N PHE A 577 -48.63 -36.66 27.48
CA PHE A 577 -48.75 -35.31 26.93
C PHE A 577 -47.39 -34.79 26.43
N GLU A 578 -47.36 -34.17 25.25
CA GLU A 578 -46.16 -33.58 24.64
C GLU A 578 -45.99 -32.11 25.07
N ILE A 579 -44.80 -31.74 25.56
CA ILE A 579 -44.53 -30.42 26.15
C ILE A 579 -44.50 -29.33 25.07
N VAL A 580 -45.33 -28.30 25.24
CA VAL A 580 -45.50 -27.20 24.27
C VAL A 580 -44.65 -25.98 24.64
N HIS A 581 -44.64 -25.62 25.93
CA HIS A 581 -43.85 -24.50 26.44
C HIS A 581 -43.66 -24.59 27.96
N CYS A 582 -42.44 -24.26 28.39
CA CYS A 582 -41.96 -24.46 29.74
C CYS A 582 -41.91 -23.16 30.56
N GLY A 583 -42.01 -23.25 31.89
CA GLY A 583 -41.72 -22.15 32.80
C GLY A 583 -42.68 -20.96 32.75
N ALA A 584 -42.10 -19.75 32.79
CA ALA A 584 -42.67 -18.49 33.31
C ALA A 584 -44.03 -17.99 32.75
N CYS A 585 -44.62 -18.63 31.75
CA CYS A 585 -46.01 -18.36 31.36
C CYS A 585 -47.03 -18.84 32.41
N GLY A 586 -46.67 -19.83 33.25
CA GLY A 586 -47.33 -20.18 34.52
C GLY A 586 -48.73 -20.84 34.46
N ASN A 587 -49.53 -20.52 33.43
CA ASN A 587 -50.81 -21.13 33.10
C ASN A 587 -50.83 -21.46 31.59
N CYS A 588 -51.67 -22.40 31.17
CA CYS A 588 -51.77 -22.72 29.75
C CYS A 588 -52.65 -21.72 29.00
N SER A 589 -51.98 -20.83 28.25
CA SER A 589 -52.41 -20.33 26.96
C SER A 589 -53.24 -21.38 26.22
N ASN A 590 -54.44 -21.01 25.75
CA ASN A 590 -55.22 -21.88 24.87
C ASN A 590 -54.59 -21.90 23.45
N TRP A 591 -55.08 -22.76 22.54
CA TRP A 591 -54.50 -22.87 21.19
C TRP A 591 -54.44 -21.52 20.44
N ASN A 592 -55.41 -20.63 20.63
CA ASN A 592 -55.38 -19.31 20.01
C ASN A 592 -54.29 -18.42 20.62
N ASP A 593 -54.07 -18.47 21.93
CA ASP A 593 -52.99 -17.73 22.60
C ASP A 593 -51.60 -18.27 22.22
N ILE A 594 -51.45 -19.58 22.00
CA ILE A 594 -50.20 -20.19 21.50
C ILE A 594 -49.96 -19.78 20.04
N THR A 595 -51.00 -19.82 19.20
CA THR A 595 -50.95 -19.31 17.82
C THR A 595 -50.64 -17.81 17.81
N LEU A 596 -51.18 -17.05 18.77
CA LEU A 596 -50.91 -15.63 18.95
C LEU A 596 -49.48 -15.39 19.42
N GLN A 597 -48.91 -16.21 20.32
CA GLN A 597 -47.50 -16.10 20.72
C GLN A 597 -46.56 -16.47 19.56
N TYR A 598 -46.87 -17.49 18.76
CA TYR A 598 -46.08 -17.86 17.59
C TYR A 598 -46.08 -16.75 16.55
N THR A 599 -47.27 -16.30 16.12
CA THR A 599 -47.41 -15.18 15.19
C THR A 599 -46.89 -13.86 15.76
N SER A 600 -47.01 -13.63 17.08
CA SER A 600 -46.40 -12.46 17.74
C SER A 600 -44.87 -12.56 17.78
N ARG A 601 -44.26 -13.75 17.91
CA ARG A 601 -42.81 -13.91 17.81
C ARG A 601 -42.31 -13.67 16.38
N GLU A 602 -43.02 -14.15 15.36
CA GLU A 602 -42.75 -13.76 13.96
C GLU A 602 -42.92 -12.26 13.73
N VAL A 603 -44.05 -11.68 14.17
CA VAL A 603 -44.38 -10.27 13.97
C VAL A 603 -43.44 -9.36 14.77
N LEU A 604 -43.06 -9.70 16.01
CA LEU A 604 -42.02 -8.97 16.75
C LEU A 604 -40.65 -9.13 16.11
N ALA A 605 -40.28 -10.31 15.62
CA ALA A 605 -39.03 -10.47 14.86
C ALA A 605 -39.02 -9.61 13.58
N ALA A 606 -40.14 -9.56 12.86
CA ALA A 606 -40.32 -8.69 11.69
C ALA A 606 -40.34 -7.20 12.06
N PHE A 607 -41.03 -6.83 13.15
CA PHE A 607 -41.17 -5.45 13.60
C PHE A 607 -39.86 -4.92 14.17
N VAL A 608 -39.10 -5.72 14.93
CA VAL A 608 -37.73 -5.38 15.37
C VAL A 608 -36.80 -5.23 14.16
N ARG A 609 -36.86 -6.14 13.16
CA ARG A 609 -36.13 -5.96 11.88
C ARG A 609 -36.51 -4.67 11.15
N LEU A 610 -37.75 -4.18 11.26
CA LEU A 610 -38.20 -2.91 10.69
C LEU A 610 -37.83 -1.69 11.56
N PHE A 611 -37.87 -1.83 12.89
CA PHE A 611 -37.64 -0.76 13.85
C PHE A 611 -36.14 -0.43 13.98
N VAL A 612 -35.28 -1.45 13.97
CA VAL A 612 -33.83 -1.26 13.80
C VAL A 612 -33.54 -0.54 12.47
N ARG A 613 -34.20 -0.94 11.38
CA ARG A 613 -34.12 -0.25 10.07
C ARG A 613 -34.71 1.17 10.05
N SER A 614 -35.49 1.58 11.05
CA SER A 614 -35.94 2.98 11.20
C SER A 614 -35.02 3.80 12.11
N LEU A 615 -34.43 3.17 13.14
CA LEU A 615 -33.41 3.81 13.98
C LEU A 615 -32.10 4.05 13.18
N ASP A 616 -31.76 3.18 12.23
CA ASP A 616 -30.70 3.40 11.23
C ASP A 616 -30.98 4.59 10.26
N ARG A 617 -32.12 5.28 10.39
CA ARG A 617 -32.52 6.42 9.55
C ARG A 617 -32.78 7.72 10.33
N SER A 618 -32.57 7.73 11.64
CA SER A 618 -32.80 8.86 12.55
C SER A 618 -31.52 9.32 13.24
#